data_AF-A0A3L6PLE1-F1
#
_entry.id   AF-A0A3L6PLE1-F1
#
_cell.length_a   1.000
_cell.length_b   1.000
_cell.length_c   1.000
_cell.angle_alpha   90.00
_cell.angle_beta   90.00
_cell.angle_gamma   90.00
#
_symmetry.space_group_name_H-M   'P 1'
#
loop_
_entity.id
_entity.type
_entity.pdbx_description
1 polymer ?
#
loop_
_entity_poly.entity_id
_entity_poly.type
_entity_poly.pdbx_seq_one_letter_code
_entity_poly.pdbx_strand_id
1 'polypeptide(L)'
;MASGADRISALPDEFLHHVMSFLPAHDVVSTSLLAWRWHWHDLWKSAPALRVTGINGCTDPPCFIRFVDNLLLLRHPGARLDAFVIDLEERDFYFKPFLPAYERSVNLWFRHALLSQVRILSLRTTSGLYVYKEESPPFELPDVPIISQHLTRLHLARATLRSITLDLSGCPALVELKMEGNA
;
A
#
# COMPACT_ATOMS: atom_id res chain seq x y z
N MET A 1 23.30 -36.96 -8.83
CA MET A 1 22.01 -36.36 -8.42
C MET A 1 22.32 -35.05 -7.72
N ALA A 2 22.22 -33.92 -8.42
CA ALA A 2 22.39 -32.62 -7.80
C ALA A 2 21.14 -32.36 -6.94
N SER A 3 21.27 -32.57 -5.62
CA SER A 3 20.34 -31.96 -4.69
C SER A 3 20.50 -30.45 -4.90
N GLY A 4 19.53 -29.83 -5.59
CA GLY A 4 19.48 -28.39 -5.74
C GLY A 4 19.30 -27.80 -4.35
N ALA A 5 20.42 -27.57 -3.66
CA ALA A 5 20.42 -26.94 -2.36
C ALA A 5 19.63 -25.64 -2.50
N ASP A 6 18.53 -25.53 -1.77
CA ASP A 6 17.66 -24.37 -1.78
C ASP A 6 18.43 -23.21 -1.13
N ARG A 7 19.24 -22.52 -1.93
CA ARG A 7 20.12 -21.42 -1.50
C ARG A 7 19.35 -20.22 -0.97
N ILE A 8 18.07 -20.10 -1.34
CA ILE A 8 17.18 -19.05 -0.86
C ILE A 8 16.79 -19.32 0.59
N SER A 9 16.61 -20.60 0.95
CA SER A 9 16.29 -21.00 2.33
C SER A 9 17.43 -20.80 3.36
N ALA A 10 18.65 -20.52 2.89
CA ALA A 10 19.81 -20.22 3.72
C ALA A 10 20.03 -18.71 3.93
N LEU A 11 19.20 -17.87 3.31
CA LEU A 11 19.32 -16.41 3.44
C LEU A 11 18.74 -15.92 4.78
N PRO A 12 19.41 -14.96 5.45
CA PRO A 12 18.87 -14.28 6.61
C PRO A 12 17.58 -13.52 6.30
N ASP A 13 16.73 -13.36 7.32
CA ASP A 13 15.43 -12.68 7.25
C ASP A 13 15.52 -11.25 6.69
N GLU A 14 16.62 -10.54 6.96
CA GLU A 14 16.86 -9.19 6.46
C GLU A 14 16.92 -9.15 4.92
N PHE A 15 17.55 -10.14 4.29
CA PHE A 15 17.61 -10.22 2.83
C PHE A 15 16.25 -10.57 2.23
N LEU A 16 15.49 -11.42 2.92
CA LEU A 16 14.14 -11.77 2.50
C LEU A 16 13.21 -10.55 2.58
N HIS A 17 13.26 -9.78 3.67
CA HIS A 17 12.55 -8.51 3.78
C HIS A 17 12.95 -7.52 2.69
N HIS A 18 14.24 -7.47 2.33
CA HIS A 18 14.70 -6.64 1.22
C HIS A 18 14.08 -7.06 -0.11
N VAL A 19 14.09 -8.36 -0.44
CA VAL A 19 13.44 -8.88 -1.65
C VAL A 19 11.93 -8.59 -1.64
N MET A 20 11.24 -8.86 -0.53
CA MET A 20 9.81 -8.59 -0.37
C MET A 20 9.47 -7.12 -0.59
N SER A 21 10.36 -6.20 -0.20
CA SER A 21 10.13 -4.76 -0.36
C SER A 21 10.00 -4.29 -1.82
N PHE A 22 10.52 -5.07 -2.77
CA PHE A 22 10.41 -4.77 -4.20
C PHE A 22 9.20 -5.41 -4.89
N LEU A 23 8.59 -6.40 -4.25
CA LEU A 23 7.51 -7.19 -4.84
C LEU A 23 6.14 -6.58 -4.51
N PRO A 24 5.15 -6.73 -5.40
CA PRO A 24 3.75 -6.52 -5.04
C PRO A 24 3.35 -7.41 -3.87
N ALA A 25 2.51 -6.89 -2.97
CA ALA A 25 2.08 -7.59 -1.77
C ALA A 25 1.37 -8.93 -2.08
N HIS A 26 0.65 -9.01 -3.20
CA HIS A 26 0.00 -10.26 -3.62
C HIS A 26 1.03 -11.32 -4.04
N ASP A 27 2.13 -10.93 -4.68
CA ASP A 27 3.23 -11.82 -5.02
C ASP A 27 3.98 -12.25 -3.75
N VAL A 28 4.22 -11.33 -2.80
CA VAL A 28 4.83 -11.66 -1.50
C VAL A 28 3.99 -12.70 -0.75
N VAL A 29 2.67 -12.49 -0.64
CA VAL A 29 1.77 -13.44 0.02
C VAL A 29 1.74 -14.77 -0.75
N SER A 30 1.61 -14.75 -2.08
CA SER A 30 1.56 -15.97 -2.89
C SER A 30 2.86 -16.77 -2.82
N THR A 31 4.01 -16.11 -2.96
CA THR A 31 5.32 -16.75 -2.84
C THR A 31 5.57 -17.27 -1.43
N SER A 32 5.06 -16.60 -0.39
CA SER A 32 5.14 -17.10 0.99
C SER A 32 4.32 -18.37 1.23
N LEU A 33 3.21 -18.55 0.50
CA LEU A 33 2.39 -19.76 0.56
C LEU A 33 2.98 -20.91 -0.27
N LEU A 34 3.66 -20.59 -1.39
CA LEU A 34 4.28 -21.57 -2.29
C LEU A 34 5.64 -22.06 -1.81
N ALA A 35 6.39 -21.21 -1.11
CA ALA A 35 7.59 -21.63 -0.42
C ALA A 35 7.19 -22.64 0.66
N TRP A 36 7.71 -23.87 0.59
CA TRP A 36 7.42 -25.01 1.50
C TRP A 36 7.65 -24.69 3.01
N ARG A 37 8.08 -23.49 3.36
CA ARG A 37 8.50 -23.13 4.70
C ARG A 37 7.56 -22.10 5.33
N TRP A 38 6.92 -22.54 6.41
CA TRP A 38 6.24 -21.75 7.45
C TRP A 38 6.97 -20.43 7.80
N HIS A 39 8.31 -20.40 7.68
CA HIS A 39 9.13 -19.23 7.94
C HIS A 39 8.78 -18.01 7.06
N TRP A 40 8.53 -18.20 5.76
CA TRP A 40 8.10 -17.10 4.89
C TRP A 40 6.66 -16.64 5.17
N HIS A 41 5.80 -17.58 5.59
CA HIS A 41 4.39 -17.32 5.90
C HIS A 41 4.21 -16.32 7.06
N ASP A 42 5.11 -16.32 8.04
CA ASP A 42 5.04 -15.31 9.12
C ASP A 42 5.91 -14.09 8.83
N LEU A 43 6.96 -14.24 8.03
CA LEU A 43 7.87 -13.14 7.70
C LEU A 43 7.20 -12.01 6.91
N TRP A 44 6.28 -12.33 5.97
CA TRP A 44 5.59 -11.27 5.23
C TRP A 44 4.75 -10.36 6.15
N LYS A 45 4.24 -10.90 7.27
CA LYS A 45 3.47 -10.13 8.25
C LYS A 45 4.32 -9.08 8.97
N SER A 46 5.64 -9.20 8.95
CA SER A 46 6.59 -8.18 9.43
C SER A 46 7.30 -7.43 8.31
N ALA A 47 6.92 -7.62 7.04
CA ALA A 47 7.60 -7.01 5.91
C ALA A 47 7.63 -5.48 6.04
N PRO A 48 8.80 -4.83 5.93
CA PRO A 48 8.95 -3.39 6.17
C PRO A 48 8.31 -2.54 5.06
N ALA A 49 8.04 -3.10 3.89
CA ALA A 49 7.38 -2.39 2.82
C ALA A 49 6.26 -3.22 2.22
N LEU A 50 5.15 -2.55 1.90
CA LEU A 50 4.01 -3.14 1.22
C LEU A 50 3.68 -2.31 -0.01
N ARG A 51 3.69 -2.96 -1.18
CA ARG A 51 3.26 -2.38 -2.45
C ARG A 51 1.98 -3.05 -2.93
N VAL A 52 0.87 -2.33 -2.90
CA VAL A 52 -0.43 -2.80 -3.37
C VAL A 52 -0.62 -2.38 -4.83
N THR A 53 -0.81 -3.35 -5.71
CA THR A 53 -1.08 -3.17 -7.15
C THR A 53 -2.33 -3.99 -7.53
N GLY A 54 -2.70 -4.01 -8.80
CA GLY A 54 -3.69 -4.96 -9.30
C GLY A 54 -3.30 -6.42 -9.02
N ILE A 55 -4.31 -7.26 -8.81
CA ILE A 55 -4.16 -8.65 -8.37
C ILE A 55 -4.72 -9.56 -9.46
N ASN A 56 -3.89 -10.49 -9.94
CA ASN A 56 -4.32 -11.48 -10.92
C ASN A 56 -5.47 -12.35 -10.39
N GLY A 57 -6.52 -12.51 -11.20
CA GLY A 57 -7.74 -13.24 -10.83
C GLY A 57 -8.74 -12.41 -10.02
N CYS A 58 -8.42 -11.16 -9.67
CA CYS A 58 -9.33 -10.25 -9.01
C CYS A 58 -10.03 -9.35 -10.04
N THR A 59 -11.28 -9.66 -10.35
CA THR A 59 -12.03 -9.01 -11.44
C THR A 59 -12.96 -7.91 -11.00
N ASP A 60 -13.13 -7.72 -9.70
CA ASP A 60 -14.07 -6.75 -9.11
C ASP A 60 -13.46 -5.98 -7.91
N PRO A 61 -13.94 -4.76 -7.62
CA PRO A 61 -13.44 -3.98 -6.49
C PRO A 61 -13.59 -4.65 -5.10
N PRO A 62 -14.72 -5.31 -4.75
CA PRO A 62 -14.84 -6.01 -3.47
C PRO A 62 -13.75 -7.07 -3.24
N CYS A 63 -13.37 -7.81 -4.28
CA CYS A 63 -12.25 -8.75 -4.20
C CYS A 63 -10.94 -8.03 -3.82
N PHE A 64 -10.64 -6.90 -4.46
CA PHE A 64 -9.40 -6.16 -4.23
C PHE A 64 -9.37 -5.57 -2.81
N ILE A 65 -10.49 -5.00 -2.38
CA ILE A 65 -10.64 -4.43 -1.03
C ILE A 65 -10.44 -5.50 0.03
N ARG A 66 -11.11 -6.66 -0.12
CA ARG A 66 -10.97 -7.77 0.82
C ARG A 66 -9.52 -8.25 0.91
N PHE A 67 -8.78 -8.27 -0.19
CA PHE A 67 -7.36 -8.62 -0.16
C PHE A 67 -6.55 -7.61 0.67
N VAL A 68 -6.68 -6.32 0.39
CA VAL A 68 -5.90 -5.28 1.09
C VAL A 68 -6.28 -5.20 2.56
N ASP A 69 -7.57 -5.32 2.88
CA ASP A 69 -8.05 -5.37 4.27
C ASP A 69 -7.44 -6.56 5.02
N ASN A 70 -7.45 -7.76 4.42
CA ASN A 70 -6.84 -8.94 5.03
C ASN A 70 -5.31 -8.82 5.15
N LEU A 71 -4.64 -8.25 4.14
CA LEU A 71 -3.21 -8.01 4.14
C LEU A 71 -2.80 -7.14 5.34
N LEU A 72 -3.54 -6.06 5.59
CA LEU A 72 -3.28 -5.15 6.70
C LEU A 72 -3.70 -5.76 8.05
N LEU A 73 -4.83 -6.46 8.10
CA LEU A 73 -5.34 -7.09 9.32
C LEU A 73 -4.42 -8.19 9.87
N LEU A 74 -3.81 -8.98 8.97
CA LEU A 74 -2.96 -10.11 9.33
C LEU A 74 -1.52 -9.70 9.65
N ARG A 75 -1.18 -8.42 9.47
CA ARG A 75 0.15 -7.89 9.74
C ARG A 75 0.46 -7.92 11.23
N HIS A 76 1.73 -8.07 11.60
CA HIS A 76 2.14 -8.08 13.01
C HIS A 76 1.94 -6.69 13.64
N PRO A 77 1.18 -6.54 14.74
CA PRO A 77 0.83 -5.24 15.33
C PRO A 77 2.01 -4.36 15.79
N GLY A 78 3.18 -4.96 16.03
CA GLY A 78 4.41 -4.25 16.42
C GLY A 78 5.42 -4.06 15.28
N ALA A 79 5.16 -4.62 14.09
CA ALA A 79 6.08 -4.49 12.98
C ALA A 79 5.94 -3.10 12.37
N ARG A 80 7.05 -2.37 12.26
CA ARG A 80 7.07 -1.07 11.58
C ARG A 80 6.85 -1.24 10.09
N LEU A 81 6.13 -0.32 9.48
CA LEU A 81 5.94 -0.26 8.03
C LEU A 81 6.78 0.89 7.48
N ASP A 82 7.98 0.67 6.99
CA ASP A 82 8.79 1.74 6.39
C ASP A 82 8.11 2.37 5.17
N ALA A 83 7.48 1.56 4.30
CA ALA A 83 6.82 2.07 3.10
C ALA A 83 5.46 1.40 2.83
N PHE A 84 4.46 2.22 2.54
CA PHE A 84 3.16 1.79 2.03
C PHE A 84 2.84 2.50 0.73
N VAL A 85 2.80 1.72 -0.36
CA VAL A 85 2.57 2.23 -1.71
C VAL A 85 1.33 1.57 -2.26
N ILE A 86 0.34 2.37 -2.66
CA ILE A 86 -0.84 1.92 -3.39
C ILE A 86 -0.72 2.45 -4.82
N ASP A 87 -0.67 1.52 -5.77
CA ASP A 87 -0.47 1.76 -7.18
C ASP A 87 -1.71 1.32 -7.96
N LEU A 88 -2.56 2.29 -8.28
CA LEU A 88 -3.79 2.11 -9.04
C LEU A 88 -3.52 2.44 -10.51
N GLU A 89 -2.64 1.64 -11.13
CA GLU A 89 -2.39 1.71 -12.58
C GLU A 89 -3.48 0.98 -13.35
N GLU A 90 -4.16 1.70 -14.24
CA GLU A 90 -5.29 1.20 -15.02
C GLU A 90 -5.04 -0.15 -15.72
N ARG A 91 -3.79 -0.42 -16.09
CA ARG A 91 -3.36 -1.62 -16.81
C ARG A 91 -3.39 -2.87 -15.95
N ASP A 92 -3.32 -2.71 -14.63
CA ASP A 92 -3.28 -3.82 -13.66
C ASP A 92 -4.68 -4.24 -13.19
N PHE A 93 -5.74 -3.51 -13.58
CA PHE A 93 -7.09 -3.73 -13.08
C PHE A 93 -8.09 -4.03 -14.20
N TYR A 94 -8.86 -5.09 -14.00
CA TYR A 94 -9.95 -5.49 -14.90
C TYR A 94 -11.28 -4.79 -14.61
N PHE A 95 -11.35 -4.03 -13.50
CA PHE A 95 -12.53 -3.26 -13.12
C PHE A 95 -12.22 -1.76 -13.19
N LYS A 96 -13.17 -0.99 -13.71
CA LYS A 96 -13.13 0.47 -13.77
C LYS A 96 -14.56 1.01 -13.72
N PRO A 97 -14.80 2.13 -13.03
CA PRO A 97 -13.87 2.87 -12.16
C PRO A 97 -13.75 2.27 -10.75
N PHE A 98 -12.75 2.70 -9.99
CA PHE A 98 -12.59 2.33 -8.57
C PHE A 98 -12.89 3.52 -7.64
N LEU A 99 -12.27 4.66 -7.93
CA LEU A 99 -12.52 5.91 -7.21
C LEU A 99 -13.54 6.75 -7.98
N PRO A 100 -14.43 7.50 -7.30
CA PRO A 100 -14.48 7.74 -5.84
C PRO A 100 -15.33 6.74 -5.03
N ALA A 101 -15.82 5.65 -5.63
CA ALA A 101 -16.75 4.73 -4.94
C ALA A 101 -16.15 4.07 -3.69
N TYR A 102 -14.83 3.83 -3.69
CA TYR A 102 -14.12 3.10 -2.61
C TYR A 102 -13.11 3.96 -1.83
N GLU A 103 -13.29 5.28 -1.81
CA GLU A 103 -12.43 6.20 -1.06
C GLU A 103 -12.32 5.86 0.41
N ARG A 104 -13.45 5.48 1.02
CA ARG A 104 -13.48 5.07 2.42
C ARG A 104 -12.49 3.94 2.71
N SER A 105 -12.39 2.94 1.82
CA SER A 105 -11.46 1.82 1.99
C SER A 105 -10.01 2.30 1.89
N VAL A 106 -9.66 3.09 0.87
CA VAL A 106 -8.32 3.66 0.72
C VAL A 106 -7.93 4.51 1.94
N ASN A 107 -8.85 5.30 2.45
CA ASN A 107 -8.65 6.14 3.63
C ASN A 107 -8.43 5.30 4.90
N LEU A 108 -9.09 4.14 5.03
CA LEU A 108 -8.83 3.20 6.12
C LEU A 108 -7.44 2.57 6.01
N TRP A 109 -6.99 2.23 4.80
CA TRP A 109 -5.65 1.69 4.57
C TRP A 109 -4.56 2.71 4.95
N PHE A 110 -4.76 3.98 4.61
CA PHE A 110 -3.89 5.08 5.01
C PHE A 110 -3.79 5.19 6.54
N ARG A 111 -4.92 5.16 7.25
CA ARG A 111 -4.94 5.18 8.72
C ARG A 111 -4.19 4.00 9.30
N HIS A 112 -4.38 2.81 8.76
CA HIS A 112 -3.66 1.63 9.23
C HIS A 112 -2.13 1.77 9.03
N ALA A 113 -1.70 2.31 7.89
CA ALA A 113 -0.28 2.56 7.64
C ALA A 113 0.29 3.60 8.62
N LEU A 114 -0.44 4.68 8.91
CA LEU A 114 -0.04 5.69 9.90
C LEU A 114 0.09 5.10 11.31
N LEU A 115 -0.85 4.25 11.72
CA LEU A 115 -0.77 3.51 12.98
C LEU A 115 0.43 2.54 13.01
N SER A 116 0.82 2.02 11.85
CA SER A 116 2.01 1.16 11.67
C SER A 116 3.33 1.95 11.58
N GLN A 117 3.32 3.24 11.98
CA GLN A 117 4.48 4.14 11.98
C GLN A 117 5.09 4.34 10.59
N VAL A 118 4.23 4.50 9.57
CA VAL A 118 4.71 4.61 8.18
C VAL A 118 5.60 5.82 7.93
N ARG A 119 6.71 5.60 7.21
CA ARG A 119 7.65 6.66 6.80
C ARG A 119 7.41 7.15 5.40
N ILE A 120 7.05 6.27 4.47
CA ILE A 120 6.74 6.60 3.09
C ILE A 120 5.32 6.15 2.79
N LEU A 121 4.45 7.10 2.48
CA LEU A 121 3.07 6.83 2.10
C LEU A 121 2.83 7.37 0.69
N SER A 122 2.46 6.49 -0.24
CA SER A 122 2.27 6.84 -1.64
C SER A 122 0.95 6.30 -2.18
N LEU A 123 0.15 7.15 -2.80
CA LEU A 123 -1.00 6.77 -3.63
C LEU A 123 -0.77 7.29 -5.05
N ARG A 124 -0.72 6.36 -5.99
CA ARG A 124 -0.66 6.64 -7.43
C ARG A 124 -1.95 6.16 -8.04
N THR A 125 -2.62 7.01 -8.80
CA THR A 125 -3.80 6.61 -9.56
C THR A 125 -3.76 7.17 -10.97
N THR A 126 -4.41 6.46 -11.89
CA THR A 126 -4.51 6.80 -13.31
C THR A 126 -5.95 7.15 -13.66
N SER A 127 -6.14 7.93 -14.72
CA SER A 127 -7.45 8.48 -15.08
C SER A 127 -8.53 7.42 -15.30
N GLY A 128 -8.20 6.21 -15.77
CA GLY A 128 -9.21 5.15 -15.96
C GLY A 128 -9.76 4.55 -14.67
N LEU A 129 -9.05 4.65 -13.54
CA LEU A 129 -9.50 4.15 -12.24
C LEU A 129 -10.15 5.22 -11.36
N TYR A 130 -10.10 6.48 -11.78
CA TYR A 130 -10.71 7.62 -11.11
C TYR A 130 -11.69 8.33 -12.06
N VAL A 131 -12.99 8.31 -11.76
CA VAL A 131 -13.94 9.11 -12.55
C VAL A 131 -13.86 10.57 -12.13
N TYR A 132 -13.35 11.41 -13.01
CA TYR A 132 -13.65 12.84 -12.96
C TYR A 132 -15.09 13.04 -13.43
N LYS A 133 -16.00 13.37 -12.50
CA LYS A 133 -17.18 14.15 -12.89
C LYS A 133 -16.75 15.61 -12.78
N GLU A 134 -17.03 16.43 -13.78
CA GLU A 134 -16.69 17.87 -13.79
C GLU A 134 -17.25 18.62 -12.55
N GLU A 135 -18.24 18.03 -11.87
CA GLU A 135 -18.86 18.54 -10.65
C GLU A 135 -18.45 17.81 -9.35
N SER A 136 -17.61 16.77 -9.42
CA SER A 136 -17.16 16.03 -8.22
C SER A 136 -15.77 16.49 -7.78
N PRO A 137 -15.54 16.76 -6.49
CA PRO A 137 -14.22 17.11 -6.00
C PRO A 137 -13.23 15.95 -6.24
N PRO A 138 -11.94 16.28 -6.47
CA PRO A 138 -10.85 15.29 -6.52
C PRO A 138 -10.87 14.37 -5.29
N PHE A 139 -10.32 13.14 -5.42
CA PHE A 139 -10.23 12.17 -4.32
C PHE A 139 -9.83 12.83 -3.00
N GLU A 140 -10.65 12.67 -1.97
CA GLU A 140 -10.44 13.29 -0.66
C GLU A 140 -9.89 12.27 0.36
N LEU A 141 -8.68 12.54 0.84
CA LEU A 141 -8.11 11.86 2.01
C LEU A 141 -8.94 12.17 3.28
N PRO A 142 -8.91 11.28 4.30
CA PRO A 142 -9.95 11.26 5.34
C PRO A 142 -10.02 12.57 6.12
N ASP A 143 -11.22 13.00 6.51
CA ASP A 143 -11.53 14.21 7.33
C ASP A 143 -10.85 14.32 8.72
N VAL A 144 -9.92 13.42 9.03
CA VAL A 144 -9.16 13.38 10.28
C VAL A 144 -7.71 13.77 9.98
N PRO A 145 -7.09 14.68 10.74
CA PRO A 145 -5.73 15.11 10.49
C PRO A 145 -4.76 13.93 10.45
N ILE A 146 -3.87 13.93 9.46
CA ILE A 146 -2.78 12.97 9.35
C ILE A 146 -1.76 13.36 10.42
N ILE A 147 -1.76 12.65 11.55
CA ILE A 147 -0.81 12.87 12.64
C ILE A 147 0.16 11.68 12.64
N SER A 148 1.45 11.95 12.39
CA SER A 148 2.49 10.93 12.41
C SER A 148 3.85 11.53 12.75
N GLN A 149 4.47 11.01 13.80
CA GLN A 149 5.83 11.39 14.19
C GLN A 149 6.90 10.76 13.28
N HIS A 150 6.51 9.90 12.35
CA HIS A 150 7.43 9.09 11.54
C HIS A 150 7.28 9.29 10.04
N LEU A 151 6.17 9.90 9.58
CA LEU A 151 5.94 10.11 8.16
C LEU A 151 6.95 11.11 7.62
N THR A 152 7.79 10.65 6.69
CA THR A 152 8.86 11.44 6.06
C THR A 152 8.51 11.86 4.64
N ARG A 153 7.75 11.03 3.91
CA ARG A 153 7.37 11.28 2.52
C ARG A 153 5.90 10.95 2.30
N LEU A 154 5.16 11.90 1.73
CA LEU A 154 3.76 11.74 1.33
C LEU A 154 3.60 12.09 -0.15
N HIS A 155 3.28 11.08 -0.97
CA HIS A 155 3.18 11.22 -2.42
C HIS A 155 1.77 10.88 -2.88
N LEU A 156 1.10 11.85 -3.51
CA LEU A 156 -0.28 11.74 -3.98
C LEU A 156 -0.31 12.16 -5.45
N ALA A 157 -0.50 11.21 -6.35
CA ALA A 157 -0.74 11.51 -7.75
C ALA A 157 -2.24 11.44 -8.03
N ARG A 158 -2.81 12.50 -8.62
CA ARG A 158 -4.25 12.60 -8.93
C ARG A 158 -5.18 12.44 -7.73
N ALA A 159 -4.71 12.89 -6.56
CA ALA A 159 -5.46 12.90 -5.30
C ALA A 159 -5.24 14.25 -4.59
N THR A 160 -6.23 14.71 -3.83
CA THR A 160 -6.16 15.96 -3.07
C THR A 160 -6.36 15.74 -1.58
N LEU A 161 -5.66 16.55 -0.78
CA LEU A 161 -5.91 16.65 0.66
C LEU A 161 -7.02 17.67 0.90
N ARG A 162 -8.01 17.33 1.73
CA ARG A 162 -8.99 18.31 2.21
C ARG A 162 -8.28 19.38 3.05
N SER A 163 -8.79 20.61 3.07
CA SER A 163 -8.18 21.72 3.80
C SER A 163 -7.92 21.46 5.29
N ILE A 164 -8.67 20.56 5.94
CA ILE A 164 -8.47 20.17 7.34
C ILE A 164 -7.38 19.10 7.52
N THR A 165 -7.09 18.32 6.49
CA THR A 165 -6.02 17.30 6.45
C THR A 165 -4.65 17.90 6.11
N LEU A 166 -4.63 19.17 5.68
CA LEU A 166 -3.42 19.97 5.46
C LEU A 166 -2.82 20.50 6.76
N ASP A 167 -3.42 20.24 7.93
CA ASP A 167 -2.78 20.45 9.22
C ASP A 167 -1.71 19.38 9.47
N LEU A 168 -0.67 19.41 8.64
CA LEU A 168 0.52 18.57 8.74
C LEU A 168 1.42 19.00 9.91
N SER A 169 0.96 19.92 10.78
CA SER A 169 1.65 20.26 12.03
C SER A 169 1.84 19.03 12.93
N GLY A 170 0.96 18.03 12.80
CA GLY A 170 1.09 16.72 13.44
C GLY A 170 2.13 15.78 12.82
N CYS A 171 2.81 16.19 11.74
CA CYS A 171 3.83 15.43 11.02
C CYS A 171 5.21 16.13 11.00
N PRO A 172 5.90 16.27 12.15
CA PRO A 172 7.15 17.04 12.23
C PRO A 172 8.32 16.40 11.46
N ALA A 173 8.24 15.11 11.14
CA ALA A 173 9.26 14.39 10.38
C ALA A 173 9.07 14.49 8.85
N LEU A 174 8.00 15.14 8.37
CA LEU A 174 7.68 15.21 6.95
C LEU A 174 8.67 16.12 6.22
N VAL A 175 9.44 15.53 5.30
CA VAL A 175 10.44 16.24 4.50
C VAL A 175 9.95 16.45 3.07
N GLU A 176 9.17 15.50 2.54
CA GLU A 176 8.72 15.52 1.14
C GLU A 176 7.21 15.36 1.05
N LEU A 177 6.55 16.36 0.46
CA LEU A 177 5.14 16.34 0.12
C LEU A 177 5.01 16.56 -1.38
N LYS A 178 4.57 15.54 -2.10
CA LYS A 178 4.35 15.60 -3.55
C LYS A 178 2.87 15.43 -3.83
N MET A 179 2.26 16.47 -4.39
CA MET A 179 0.90 16.42 -4.91
C MET A 179 0.94 16.72 -6.40
N GLU A 180 0.69 15.72 -7.23
CA GLU A 180 0.58 15.90 -8.68
C GLU A 180 -0.91 16.06 -9.04
N GLY A 181 -1.32 17.30 -9.29
CA GLY A 181 -2.59 17.61 -9.96
C GLY A 181 -2.47 17.39 -11.47
N ASN A 182 -3.60 17.18 -12.16
CA ASN A 182 -3.61 16.95 -13.61
C ASN A 182 -2.92 18.10 -14.36
N ALA A 183 -2.00 17.74 -15.25
CA ALA A 183 -1.90 18.38 -16.56
C ALA A 183 -2.98 17.81 -17.49
#